data_AF-A0A1Y0MCR0-F1
#
_entry.id   AF-A0A1Y0MCR0-F1
#
_cell.length_a   1.000
_cell.length_b   1.000
_cell.length_c   1.000
_cell.angle_alpha   90.00
_cell.angle_beta   90.00
_cell.angle_gamma   90.00
#
_symmetry.space_group_name_H-M   'P 1'
#
loop_
_entity.id
_entity.type
_entity.pdbx_description
1 polymer ?
#
loop_
_entity_poly.entity_id
_entity_poly.type
_entity_poly.pdbx_seq_one_letter_code
_entity_poly.pdbx_strand_id
1 'polypeptide(L)'
;MLYLIKKFLFLFGSFLLFINATSVDVKTVSFPKYINYNIPYLQKNFVGFKEAVAFKESQGKYTVVNTLGYLGKYQFGRTTLERFKIYNTQEFLRNPELQEKAFAAYCSVNKWILRKDIKRSVGKTINGIKITESGILAAAHLSGAGNVKKFLRSNGNKRFSDAYGSSIQSYLKKFAGYNVSNVIADRLATI
;
A
#
# COMPACT_ATOMS: atom_id res chain seq x y z
N MET A 1 -59.67 -35.55 61.85
CA MET A 1 -58.61 -34.73 61.19
C MET A 1 -57.55 -35.64 60.57
N LEU A 2 -57.93 -36.54 59.64
CA LEU A 2 -56.97 -37.43 58.95
C LEU A 2 -57.39 -37.77 57.50
N TYR A 3 -58.52 -37.22 57.02
CA TYR A 3 -59.09 -37.54 55.70
C TYR A 3 -58.78 -36.47 54.63
N LEU A 4 -58.26 -35.31 55.02
CA LEU A 4 -57.96 -34.18 54.12
C LEU A 4 -56.54 -34.16 53.54
N ILE A 5 -55.62 -34.99 54.06
CA ILE A 5 -54.21 -35.01 53.59
C ILE A 5 -53.99 -35.99 52.43
N LYS A 6 -54.84 -37.02 52.26
CA LYS A 6 -54.67 -38.01 51.18
C LYS A 6 -55.08 -37.52 49.78
N LYS A 7 -55.89 -36.47 49.65
CA LYS A 7 -56.25 -35.92 48.32
C LYS A 7 -55.21 -34.96 47.74
N PHE A 8 -54.31 -34.41 48.56
CA PHE A 8 -53.25 -33.52 48.07
C PHE A 8 -52.05 -34.29 47.49
N LEU A 9 -51.92 -35.58 47.81
CA LEU A 9 -50.84 -36.44 47.29
C LEU A 9 -51.18 -37.19 45.99
N PHE A 10 -52.35 -36.97 45.39
CA PHE A 10 -52.72 -37.62 44.12
C PHE A 10 -52.69 -36.69 42.90
N LEU A 11 -52.38 -35.41 43.08
CA LEU A 11 -52.30 -34.44 41.97
C LEU A 11 -50.86 -34.11 41.52
N PHE A 12 -49.85 -34.73 42.12
CA PHE A 12 -48.45 -34.62 41.69
C PHE A 12 -47.90 -35.89 41.02
N GLY A 13 -48.77 -36.84 40.67
CA GLY A 13 -48.40 -38.13 40.09
C GLY A 13 -48.62 -38.28 38.58
N SER A 14 -49.11 -37.25 37.88
CA SER A 14 -49.46 -37.38 36.44
C SER A 14 -48.84 -36.33 35.52
N PHE A 15 -47.97 -35.44 36.01
CA PHE A 15 -47.30 -34.44 35.17
C PHE A 15 -45.81 -34.76 34.91
N LEU A 16 -45.49 -36.04 34.75
CA LEU A 16 -44.16 -36.52 34.37
C LEU A 16 -44.21 -37.58 33.26
N LEU A 17 -45.16 -37.46 32.32
CA LEU A 17 -45.25 -38.38 31.17
C LEU A 17 -45.27 -37.71 29.80
N PHE A 18 -45.00 -36.40 29.71
CA PHE A 18 -44.84 -35.73 28.41
C PHE A 18 -43.61 -34.83 28.39
N ILE A 19 -42.43 -35.41 28.61
CA ILE A 19 -41.21 -34.87 28.01
C ILE A 19 -40.92 -35.79 26.82
N ASN A 20 -41.59 -35.54 25.70
CA ASN A 20 -41.11 -36.06 24.43
C ASN A 20 -39.77 -35.37 24.18
N ALA A 21 -38.67 -36.08 24.46
CA ALA A 21 -37.34 -35.67 24.06
C ALA A 21 -37.31 -35.67 22.53
N THR A 22 -37.58 -34.53 21.91
CA THR A 22 -37.22 -34.32 20.52
C THR A 22 -35.71 -34.42 20.44
N SER A 23 -35.20 -35.49 19.83
CA SER A 23 -33.79 -35.57 19.46
C SER A 23 -33.50 -34.38 18.55
N VAL A 24 -32.77 -33.39 19.08
CA VAL A 24 -32.24 -32.31 18.28
C VAL A 24 -31.26 -32.95 17.30
N ASP A 25 -31.65 -33.04 16.04
CA ASP A 25 -30.75 -33.44 14.96
C ASP A 25 -29.70 -32.33 14.84
N VAL A 26 -28.55 -32.55 15.48
CA VAL A 26 -27.42 -31.64 15.41
C VAL A 26 -26.88 -31.74 13.99
N LYS A 27 -27.44 -30.93 13.09
CA LYS A 27 -26.82 -30.68 11.79
C LYS A 27 -25.40 -30.20 12.07
N THR A 28 -24.43 -31.03 11.73
CA THR A 28 -23.02 -30.68 11.74
C THR A 28 -22.85 -29.49 10.81
N VAL A 29 -22.71 -28.30 11.40
CA VAL A 29 -22.43 -27.08 10.65
C VAL A 29 -21.02 -27.25 10.10
N SER A 30 -20.90 -27.61 8.82
CA SER A 30 -19.62 -27.66 8.15
C SER A 30 -19.10 -26.23 8.02
N PHE A 31 -18.09 -25.88 8.81
CA PHE A 31 -17.37 -24.63 8.58
C PHE A 31 -16.74 -24.66 7.17
N PRO A 32 -16.69 -23.52 6.47
CA PRO A 32 -16.05 -23.46 5.17
C PRO A 32 -14.61 -23.96 5.30
N LYS A 33 -14.25 -24.90 4.42
CA LYS A 33 -12.88 -25.41 4.32
C LYS A 33 -11.96 -24.22 4.04
N TYR A 34 -11.00 -23.98 4.94
CA TYR A 34 -9.95 -23.00 4.70
C TYR A 34 -9.13 -23.44 3.48
N ILE A 35 -9.47 -22.91 2.32
CA ILE A 35 -8.67 -23.04 1.11
C ILE A 35 -7.54 -22.02 1.22
N ASN A 36 -6.31 -22.49 1.37
CA ASN A 36 -5.14 -21.66 1.16
C ASN A 36 -5.05 -21.37 -0.35
N TYR A 37 -5.73 -20.32 -0.79
CA TYR A 37 -5.56 -19.82 -2.14
C TYR A 37 -4.13 -19.27 -2.24
N ASN A 38 -3.30 -19.92 -3.05
CA ASN A 38 -1.98 -19.41 -3.42
C ASN A 38 -2.13 -18.23 -4.39
N ILE A 39 -2.82 -17.17 -3.96
CA ILE A 39 -3.06 -15.97 -4.76
C ILE A 39 -1.70 -15.26 -4.87
N PRO A 40 -1.14 -15.10 -6.07
CA PRO A 40 0.09 -14.34 -6.24
C PRO A 40 -0.17 -12.90 -5.81
N TYR A 41 0.45 -12.48 -4.71
CA TYR A 41 0.42 -11.10 -4.24
C TYR A 41 1.82 -10.51 -4.27
N LEU A 42 1.92 -9.24 -4.67
CA LEU A 42 3.18 -8.50 -4.60
C LEU A 42 3.57 -8.33 -3.14
N GLN A 43 4.70 -8.92 -2.77
CA GLN A 43 5.30 -8.74 -1.46
C GLN A 43 5.58 -7.25 -1.20
N LYS A 44 5.54 -6.82 0.07
CA LYS A 44 5.90 -5.46 0.49
C LYS A 44 7.42 -5.24 0.49
N ASN A 45 8.09 -5.60 -0.60
CA ASN A 45 9.51 -5.36 -0.86
C ASN A 45 9.70 -4.31 -1.98
N PHE A 46 10.94 -4.08 -2.41
CA PHE A 46 11.23 -3.07 -3.45
C PHE A 46 10.61 -3.41 -4.81
N VAL A 47 10.48 -4.69 -5.16
CA VAL A 47 9.77 -5.09 -6.38
C VAL A 47 8.29 -4.72 -6.27
N GLY A 48 7.64 -5.06 -5.16
CA GLY A 48 6.27 -4.62 -4.90
C GLY A 48 6.09 -3.10 -4.91
N PHE A 49 7.09 -2.36 -4.40
CA PHE A 49 7.08 -0.90 -4.40
C PHE A 49 7.09 -0.33 -5.82
N LYS A 50 8.07 -0.73 -6.65
CA LYS A 50 8.19 -0.20 -8.01
C LYS A 50 7.00 -0.61 -8.88
N GLU A 51 6.49 -1.84 -8.75
CA GLU A 51 5.31 -2.27 -9.52
C GLU A 51 4.03 -1.54 -9.09
N ALA A 52 3.87 -1.23 -7.79
CA ALA A 52 2.74 -0.43 -7.32
C ALA A 52 2.79 1.00 -7.88
N VAL A 53 3.98 1.63 -7.90
CA VAL A 53 4.18 2.95 -8.51
C VAL A 53 3.89 2.88 -10.00
N ALA A 54 4.51 1.94 -10.73
CA ALA A 54 4.30 1.73 -12.15
C ALA A 54 2.82 1.53 -12.51
N PHE A 55 2.07 0.78 -11.71
CA PHE A 55 0.65 0.59 -11.92
C PHE A 55 -0.14 1.90 -11.81
N LYS A 56 0.20 2.75 -10.83
CA LYS A 56 -0.42 4.07 -10.65
C LYS A 56 -0.06 5.05 -11.78
N GLU A 57 1.18 4.98 -12.27
CA GLU A 57 1.71 5.89 -13.29
C GLU A 57 1.21 5.54 -14.70
N SER A 58 1.24 4.27 -15.08
CA SER A 58 1.04 3.85 -16.48
C SER A 58 0.30 2.52 -16.65
N GLN A 59 -0.18 1.91 -15.56
CA GLN A 59 -0.62 0.51 -15.54
C GLN A 59 0.50 -0.47 -15.95
N GLY A 60 1.77 -0.11 -15.75
CA GLY A 60 2.91 -0.95 -16.10
C GLY A 60 3.39 -0.87 -17.56
N LYS A 61 2.84 0.06 -18.37
CA LYS A 61 3.12 0.13 -19.81
C LYS A 61 4.42 0.89 -20.09
N TYR A 62 5.41 0.24 -20.70
CA TYR A 62 6.71 0.86 -21.01
C TYR A 62 6.69 1.88 -22.16
N THR A 63 5.71 1.80 -23.05
CA THR A 63 5.72 2.54 -24.33
C THR A 63 4.79 3.75 -24.35
N VAL A 64 4.08 4.03 -23.26
CA VAL A 64 3.07 5.10 -23.23
C VAL A 64 3.69 6.47 -22.96
N VAL A 65 3.07 7.49 -23.53
CA VAL A 65 3.35 8.90 -23.23
C VAL A 65 2.04 9.55 -22.85
N ASN A 66 1.98 10.24 -21.71
CA ASN A 66 0.75 10.95 -21.33
C ASN A 66 0.63 12.31 -22.04
N THR A 67 -0.49 13.00 -21.83
CA THR A 67 -0.80 14.29 -22.46
C THR A 67 0.16 15.42 -22.08
N LEU A 68 0.99 15.24 -21.03
CA LEU A 68 2.00 16.19 -20.59
C LEU A 68 3.42 15.78 -21.02
N GLY A 69 3.56 14.70 -21.80
CA GLY A 69 4.85 14.25 -22.34
C GLY A 69 5.68 13.39 -21.39
N TYR A 70 5.11 12.87 -20.29
CA TYR A 70 5.81 11.94 -19.40
C TYR A 70 5.85 10.53 -19.98
N LEU A 71 6.97 9.83 -19.77
CA LEU A 71 7.40 8.71 -20.59
C LEU A 71 7.39 7.38 -19.82
N GLY A 72 6.76 6.38 -20.43
CA GLY A 72 6.90 4.97 -20.11
C GLY A 72 6.31 4.54 -18.78
N LYS A 73 6.82 3.41 -18.27
CA LYS A 73 6.24 2.65 -17.15
C LYS A 73 6.10 3.50 -15.88
N TYR A 74 7.07 4.37 -15.66
CA TYR A 74 7.14 5.25 -14.48
C TYR A 74 6.85 6.71 -14.82
N GLN A 75 6.32 7.01 -16.01
CA GLN A 75 5.97 8.38 -16.41
C GLN A 75 7.09 9.38 -16.11
N PHE A 76 8.28 9.15 -16.65
CA PHE A 76 9.42 10.03 -16.43
C PHE A 76 9.31 11.34 -17.22
N GLY A 77 9.66 12.46 -16.58
CA GLY A 77 9.84 13.73 -17.27
C GLY A 77 11.22 13.80 -17.95
N ARG A 78 11.30 14.44 -19.12
CA ARG A 78 12.53 14.55 -19.93
C ARG A 78 13.72 15.09 -19.14
N THR A 79 13.54 16.18 -18.38
CA THR A 79 14.59 16.77 -17.54
C THR A 79 15.09 15.82 -16.44
N THR A 80 14.25 14.90 -15.97
CA THR A 80 14.68 13.89 -15.00
C THR A 80 15.55 12.82 -15.68
N LEU A 81 15.26 12.47 -16.93
CA LEU A 81 16.05 11.53 -17.73
C LEU A 81 17.43 12.10 -18.10
N GLU A 82 17.51 13.39 -18.43
CA GLU A 82 18.77 14.08 -18.73
C GLU A 82 19.78 13.95 -17.58
N ARG A 83 19.29 13.89 -16.34
CA ARG A 83 20.13 13.65 -15.16
C ARG A 83 20.90 12.33 -15.22
N PHE A 84 20.31 11.33 -15.85
CA PHE A 84 20.92 10.01 -16.08
C PHE A 84 21.54 9.90 -17.47
N LYS A 85 21.79 11.03 -18.13
CA LYS A 85 22.35 11.10 -19.50
C LYS A 85 21.50 10.38 -20.54
N ILE A 86 20.19 10.25 -20.30
CA ILE A 86 19.24 9.70 -21.26
C ILE A 86 18.58 10.86 -21.99
N TYR A 87 18.97 11.08 -23.25
CA TYR A 87 18.44 12.15 -24.09
C TYR A 87 17.48 11.64 -25.17
N ASN A 88 17.65 10.39 -25.61
CA ASN A 88 16.83 9.78 -26.64
C ASN A 88 15.55 9.17 -26.04
N THR A 89 14.45 9.91 -26.10
CA THR A 89 13.17 9.49 -25.52
C THR A 89 12.54 8.29 -26.22
N GLN A 90 12.81 8.11 -27.52
CA GLN A 90 12.26 7.02 -28.33
C GLN A 90 12.98 5.72 -28.02
N GLU A 91 14.30 5.76 -27.84
CA GLU A 91 15.08 4.63 -27.35
C GLU A 91 14.67 4.26 -25.92
N PHE A 92 14.50 5.26 -25.04
CA PHE A 92 14.03 5.04 -23.68
C PHE A 92 12.69 4.27 -23.62
N LEU A 93 11.72 4.66 -24.45
CA LEU A 93 10.41 3.99 -24.52
C LEU A 93 10.49 2.54 -25.04
N ARG A 94 11.49 2.21 -25.85
CA ARG A 94 11.71 0.87 -26.40
C ARG A 94 12.61 -0.01 -25.55
N ASN A 95 13.19 0.52 -24.48
CA ASN A 95 14.13 -0.19 -23.62
C ASN A 95 13.59 -0.31 -22.17
N PRO A 96 12.80 -1.37 -21.87
CA PRO A 96 12.28 -1.62 -20.53
C PRO A 96 13.35 -1.65 -19.44
N GLU A 97 14.50 -2.28 -19.73
CA GLU A 97 15.62 -2.39 -18.79
C GLU A 97 16.16 -1.01 -18.40
N LEU A 98 16.28 -0.09 -19.37
CA LEU A 98 16.71 1.27 -19.11
C LEU A 98 15.73 2.02 -18.19
N GLN A 99 14.42 1.81 -18.36
CA GLN A 99 13.42 2.42 -17.47
C GLN A 99 13.49 1.88 -16.04
N GLU A 100 13.72 0.57 -15.89
CA GLU A 100 13.90 -0.08 -14.58
C GLU A 100 15.16 0.44 -13.87
N LYS A 101 16.28 0.54 -14.60
CA LYS A 101 17.54 1.11 -14.06
C LYS A 101 17.37 2.58 -13.68
N ALA A 102 16.70 3.38 -14.53
CA ALA A 102 16.42 4.79 -14.24
C ALA A 102 15.57 4.98 -12.99
N PHE A 103 14.54 4.15 -12.79
CA PHE A 103 13.71 4.20 -11.59
C PHE A 103 14.50 3.88 -10.32
N ALA A 104 15.33 2.82 -10.35
CA ALA A 104 16.17 2.47 -9.23
C ALA A 104 17.20 3.58 -8.90
N ALA A 105 17.92 4.09 -9.90
CA ALA A 105 18.88 5.18 -9.72
C ALA A 105 18.22 6.46 -9.19
N TYR A 106 17.02 6.79 -9.67
CA TYR A 106 16.27 7.95 -9.18
C TYR A 106 15.81 7.78 -7.74
N CYS A 107 15.40 6.58 -7.32
CA CYS A 107 15.13 6.27 -5.92
C CYS A 107 16.38 6.47 -5.05
N SER A 108 17.55 5.96 -5.47
CA SER A 108 18.82 6.11 -4.74
C SER A 108 19.19 7.57 -4.51
N VAL A 109 19.00 8.42 -5.53
CA VAL A 109 19.27 9.84 -5.35
C VAL A 109 18.24 10.50 -4.46
N ASN A 110 16.95 10.27 -4.70
CA ASN A 110 15.91 10.90 -3.89
C ASN A 110 16.11 10.53 -2.41
N LYS A 111 16.50 9.28 -2.13
CA LYS A 111 16.91 8.83 -0.80
C LYS A 111 18.10 9.63 -0.28
N TRP A 112 19.13 9.86 -1.07
CA TRP A 112 20.27 10.72 -0.68
C TRP A 112 19.86 12.16 -0.39
N ILE A 113 19.06 12.79 -1.26
CA ILE A 113 18.61 14.19 -1.11
C ILE A 113 17.79 14.34 0.17
N LEU A 114 16.95 13.35 0.47
CA LEU A 114 16.01 13.36 1.59
C LEU A 114 16.53 12.65 2.85
N ARG A 115 17.76 12.11 2.86
CA ARG A 115 18.29 11.29 3.98
C ARG A 115 18.06 11.88 5.38
N LYS A 116 18.25 13.19 5.53
CA LYS A 116 18.02 13.90 6.81
C LYS A 116 16.54 14.04 7.13
N ASP A 117 15.72 14.26 6.12
CA ASP A 117 14.26 14.40 6.24
C ASP A 117 13.61 13.03 6.51
N ILE A 118 14.05 11.96 5.85
CA ILE A 118 13.67 10.57 6.14
C ILE A 118 13.95 10.25 7.61
N LYS A 119 15.19 10.46 8.08
CA LYS A 119 15.57 10.20 9.48
C LYS A 119 14.69 10.94 10.49
N ARG A 120 14.26 12.18 10.18
CA ARG A 120 13.45 13.00 11.09
C ARG A 120 11.96 12.72 11.02
N SER A 121 11.46 12.17 9.91
CA SER A 121 10.02 12.13 9.64
C SER A 121 9.44 10.72 9.64
N VAL A 122 10.21 9.68 9.31
CA VAL A 122 9.70 8.29 9.33
C VAL A 122 9.19 7.92 10.73
N GLY A 123 8.02 7.28 10.77
CA GLY A 123 7.34 6.91 12.00
C GLY A 123 6.39 7.97 12.56
N LYS A 124 6.54 9.25 12.16
CA LYS A 124 5.62 10.32 12.54
C LYS A 124 4.31 10.23 11.78
N THR A 125 3.28 10.86 12.33
CA THR A 125 2.01 11.12 11.64
C THR A 125 1.93 12.59 11.28
N ILE A 126 1.77 12.91 10.00
CA ILE A 126 1.60 14.28 9.49
C ILE A 126 0.27 14.33 8.74
N ASN A 127 -0.64 15.22 9.15
CA ASN A 127 -1.99 15.33 8.59
C ASN A 127 -2.73 13.97 8.50
N GLY A 128 -2.63 13.17 9.56
CA GLY A 128 -3.25 11.83 9.62
C GLY A 128 -2.55 10.75 8.79
N ILE A 129 -1.39 11.02 8.19
CA ILE A 129 -0.64 10.05 7.37
C ILE A 129 0.61 9.60 8.13
N LYS A 130 0.72 8.30 8.40
CA LYS A 130 1.95 7.69 8.91
C LYS A 130 3.04 7.76 7.84
N ILE A 131 4.12 8.46 8.14
CA ILE A 131 5.22 8.66 7.21
C ILE A 131 6.12 7.43 7.18
N THR A 132 6.34 6.88 5.98
CA THR A 132 7.29 5.80 5.74
C THR A 132 8.31 6.21 4.69
N GLU A 133 9.45 5.53 4.66
CA GLU A 133 10.49 5.79 3.67
C GLU A 133 9.99 5.56 2.23
N SER A 134 9.28 4.45 2.00
CA SER A 134 8.65 4.13 0.72
C SER A 134 7.67 5.21 0.25
N GLY A 135 6.81 5.72 1.15
CA GLY A 135 5.91 6.83 0.82
C GLY A 135 6.68 8.10 0.44
N ILE A 136 7.79 8.39 1.13
CA ILE A 136 8.66 9.54 0.83
C ILE A 136 9.28 9.40 -0.57
N LEU A 137 9.80 8.21 -0.92
CA LEU A 137 10.42 7.98 -2.23
C LEU A 137 9.38 8.10 -3.36
N ALA A 138 8.18 7.55 -3.17
CA ALA A 138 7.11 7.70 -4.15
C ALA A 138 6.66 9.17 -4.28
N ALA A 139 6.46 9.89 -3.17
CA ALA A 139 6.11 11.30 -3.23
C ALA A 139 7.21 12.15 -3.91
N ALA A 140 8.48 11.76 -3.75
CA ALA A 140 9.60 12.41 -4.42
C ALA A 140 9.64 12.09 -5.93
N HIS A 141 9.20 10.90 -6.33
CA HIS A 141 9.00 10.56 -7.73
C HIS A 141 7.93 11.46 -8.38
N LEU A 142 6.78 11.63 -7.72
CA LEU A 142 5.69 12.49 -8.18
C LEU A 142 6.11 13.97 -8.29
N SER A 143 6.64 14.52 -7.20
CA SER A 143 6.70 15.99 -7.01
C SER A 143 8.12 16.55 -6.94
N GLY A 144 9.13 15.68 -7.05
CA GLY A 144 10.52 16.01 -6.79
C GLY A 144 10.85 16.10 -5.29
N ALA A 145 12.07 15.70 -4.93
CA ALA A 145 12.53 15.73 -3.54
C ALA A 145 12.48 17.12 -2.88
N GLY A 146 12.59 18.20 -3.65
CA GLY A 146 12.48 19.57 -3.13
C GLY A 146 11.10 19.86 -2.52
N ASN A 147 10.03 19.44 -3.17
CA ASN A 147 8.67 19.66 -2.68
C ASN A 147 8.34 18.75 -1.49
N VAL A 148 8.79 17.49 -1.52
CA VAL A 148 8.67 16.59 -0.37
C VAL A 148 9.39 17.15 0.86
N LYS A 149 10.59 17.70 0.69
CA LYS A 149 11.33 18.37 1.76
C LYS A 149 10.52 19.52 2.37
N LYS A 150 9.92 20.38 1.53
CA LYS A 150 9.07 21.49 2.00
C LYS A 150 7.85 20.98 2.77
N PHE A 151 7.18 19.94 2.26
CA PHE A 151 6.05 19.31 2.94
C PHE A 151 6.45 18.76 4.31
N LEU A 152 7.49 17.93 4.39
CA LEU A 152 7.91 17.28 5.63
C LEU A 152 8.35 18.30 6.69
N ARG A 153 9.09 19.35 6.30
CA ARG A 153 9.60 20.37 7.23
C ARG A 153 8.55 21.36 7.71
N SER A 154 7.50 21.56 6.94
CA SER A 154 6.37 22.42 7.32
C SER A 154 5.26 21.66 8.03
N ASN A 155 5.52 20.41 8.46
CA ASN A 155 4.53 19.51 9.05
C ASN A 155 3.25 19.40 8.19
N GLY A 156 3.40 19.37 6.87
CA GLY A 156 2.31 19.21 5.92
C GLY A 156 1.56 20.49 5.53
N ASN A 157 2.03 21.67 5.96
CA ASN A 157 1.43 22.95 5.59
C ASN A 157 1.77 23.36 4.15
N LYS A 158 3.00 23.11 3.67
CA LYS A 158 3.38 23.33 2.27
C LYS A 158 2.99 22.10 1.45
N ARG A 159 2.04 22.28 0.53
CA ARG A 159 1.43 21.21 -0.27
C ARG A 159 1.82 21.33 -1.75
N PHE A 160 1.69 20.22 -2.47
CA PHE A 160 1.90 20.13 -3.91
C PHE A 160 0.87 19.14 -4.48
N SER A 161 0.33 19.47 -5.64
CA SER A 161 -0.43 18.56 -6.50
C SER A 161 0.10 18.69 -7.93
N ASP A 162 0.15 17.58 -8.65
CA ASP A 162 0.43 17.59 -10.09
C ASP A 162 -0.78 18.08 -10.89
N ALA A 163 -0.62 18.20 -12.20
CA ALA A 163 -1.67 18.65 -13.11
C ALA A 163 -2.86 17.66 -13.23
N TYR A 164 -2.71 16.41 -12.77
CA TYR A 164 -3.78 15.42 -12.72
C TYR A 164 -4.42 15.28 -11.34
N GLY A 165 -4.05 16.14 -10.38
CA GLY A 165 -4.59 16.16 -9.02
C GLY A 165 -3.94 15.18 -8.04
N SER A 166 -2.90 14.43 -8.44
CA SER A 166 -2.12 13.60 -7.51
C SER A 166 -1.33 14.50 -6.58
N SER A 167 -1.39 14.25 -5.27
CA SER A 167 -0.70 15.05 -4.25
C SER A 167 0.38 14.27 -3.52
N ILE A 168 1.32 14.98 -2.89
CA ILE A 168 2.32 14.39 -1.98
C ILE A 168 1.63 13.51 -0.94
N GLN A 169 0.55 14.00 -0.33
CA GLN A 169 -0.22 13.27 0.67
C GLN A 169 -0.79 11.96 0.12
N SER A 170 -1.33 11.98 -1.09
CA SER A 170 -1.86 10.79 -1.73
C SER A 170 -0.78 9.73 -1.95
N TYR A 171 0.44 10.13 -2.35
CA TYR A 171 1.56 9.20 -2.57
C TYR A 171 2.16 8.70 -1.25
N LEU A 172 2.32 9.59 -0.26
CA LEU A 172 2.75 9.20 1.09
C LEU A 172 1.83 8.13 1.68
N LYS A 173 0.51 8.28 1.50
CA LYS A 173 -0.49 7.32 2.00
C LYS A 173 -0.51 6.03 1.17
N LYS A 174 -0.59 6.15 -0.17
CA LYS A 174 -0.79 5.00 -1.07
C LYS A 174 0.41 4.05 -1.09
N PHE A 175 1.62 4.59 -1.03
CA PHE A 175 2.87 3.82 -1.14
C PHE A 175 3.54 3.60 0.21
N ALA A 176 2.78 3.67 1.30
CA ALA A 176 3.28 3.39 2.63
C ALA A 176 3.58 1.89 2.83
N GLY A 177 4.57 1.62 3.69
CA GLY A 177 4.82 0.29 4.26
C GLY A 177 5.55 -0.72 3.37
N TYR A 178 6.08 -0.31 2.22
CA TYR A 178 7.01 -1.17 1.46
C TYR A 178 8.40 -1.12 2.07
N ASN A 179 9.06 -2.28 2.15
CA ASN A 179 10.47 -2.42 2.49
C ASN A 179 11.34 -2.01 1.28
N VAL A 180 12.02 -0.88 1.45
CA VAL A 180 12.94 -0.28 0.46
C VAL A 180 14.36 -0.16 1.03
N SER A 181 14.71 -1.00 2.01
CA SER A 181 16.02 -0.96 2.67
C SER A 181 17.19 -1.24 1.71
N ASN A 182 16.94 -2.01 0.66
CA ASN A 182 17.92 -2.32 -0.39
C ASN A 182 18.22 -1.13 -1.33
N VAL A 183 17.42 -0.06 -1.30
CA VAL A 183 17.75 1.18 -2.03
C VAL A 183 18.86 1.88 -1.27
N ILE A 184 20.07 1.93 -1.83
CA ILE A 184 21.20 2.61 -1.19
C ILE A 184 21.18 4.09 -1.57
N ALA A 185 21.36 4.96 -0.57
CA ALA A 185 21.37 6.40 -0.79
C ALA A 185 22.67 6.82 -1.51
N ASP A 186 22.56 7.27 -2.75
CA ASP A 186 23.71 7.69 -3.56
C ASP A 186 23.41 8.99 -4.33
N ARG A 187 24.25 10.01 -4.16
CA ARG A 187 24.14 11.30 -4.84
C ARG A 187 24.39 11.18 -6.34
N LEU A 188 25.31 10.30 -6.71
CA LEU A 188 25.89 10.17 -8.05
C LEU A 188 25.36 8.95 -8.79
N ALA A 189 24.32 8.29 -8.27
CA ALA A 189 23.73 7.13 -8.92
C ALA A 189 23.44 7.45 -10.39
N THR A 190 24.02 6.61 -11.26
CA THR A 190 23.92 6.69 -12.71
C THR A 190 23.46 5.32 -13.24
N ILE A 191 23.11 5.30 -14.51
CA ILE A 191 22.85 4.08 -15.29
C ILE A 191 24.05 3.80 -16.17
#